data_AF-A0AAD5FAA8-F1
#
_entry.id   AF-A0AAD5FAA8-F1
#
_cell.length_a   1.000
_cell.length_b   1.000
_cell.length_c   1.000
_cell.angle_alpha   90.00
_cell.angle_beta   90.00
_cell.angle_gamma   90.00
#
_symmetry.space_group_name_H-M   'P 1'
#
loop_
_entity.id
_entity.type
_entity.pdbx_description
1 polymer ?
#
loop_
_entity_poly.entity_id
_entity_poly.type
_entity_poly.pdbx_seq_one_letter_code
_entity_poly.pdbx_strand_id
1 'polypeptide(L)'
;SDGYLVRLSIRTELGDNAYKWNDSEMFFFRASMAFAMRSFTGDQTYDVSNIVVCNVTERISFWIVVTSPSNNSQLIPKYMVEKAIRKSRNRINNAFLLTDQTLEFLGINPTLAAPLQYDTPPWLIAFGVVIGVVCAGIIIMLFTSFIHRMRAKNKHSEDEEEVEGRVTGNGIMCETLNGKDGFNKRGFCDDDRFTKL
;
A
#
# COMPACT_ATOMS: atom_id res chain seq x y z
N SER A 1 -46.75 -5.83 0.55
CA SER A 1 -45.91 -5.20 1.57
C SER A 1 -45.04 -4.14 0.90
N ASP A 2 -45.14 -2.88 1.32
CA ASP A 2 -44.46 -1.74 0.67
C ASP A 2 -43.06 -1.44 1.21
N GLY A 3 -42.56 -2.26 2.14
CA GLY A 3 -41.20 -2.16 2.67
C GLY A 3 -40.18 -3.11 2.06
N TYR A 4 -38.91 -2.78 2.27
CA TYR A 4 -37.75 -3.62 1.95
C TYR A 4 -37.19 -4.23 3.23
N LEU A 5 -36.82 -5.52 3.18
CA LEU A 5 -36.10 -6.15 4.27
C LEU A 5 -34.60 -5.92 4.06
N VAL A 6 -33.96 -5.29 5.03
CA VAL A 6 -32.52 -5.00 5.04
C VAL A 6 -31.83 -6.02 5.92
N ARG A 7 -30.70 -6.55 5.45
CA ARG A 7 -29.83 -7.46 6.19
C ARG A 7 -28.42 -6.90 6.22
N LEU A 8 -27.83 -6.87 7.42
CA LEU A 8 -26.48 -6.38 7.64
C LEU A 8 -25.59 -7.50 8.17
N SER A 9 -24.44 -7.70 7.53
CA SER A 9 -23.43 -8.68 7.90
C SER A 9 -22.12 -7.99 8.31
N ILE A 10 -22.18 -7.19 9.38
CA ILE A 10 -21.07 -6.33 9.82
C ILE A 10 -19.82 -7.15 10.19
N ARG A 11 -20.00 -8.24 10.95
CA ARG A 11 -18.89 -9.11 11.35
C ARG A 11 -18.23 -9.83 10.17
N THR A 12 -18.99 -10.12 9.12
CA THR A 12 -18.45 -10.78 7.93
C THR A 12 -17.51 -9.86 7.16
N GLU A 13 -17.82 -8.56 7.10
CA GLU A 13 -16.98 -7.58 6.40
C GLU A 13 -15.79 -7.12 7.24
N LEU A 14 -16.05 -6.75 8.50
CA LEU A 14 -15.08 -6.02 9.34
C LEU A 14 -14.30 -6.92 10.30
N GLY A 15 -14.69 -8.19 10.44
CA GLY A 15 -14.04 -9.15 11.34
C GLY A 15 -13.96 -8.61 12.78
N ASP A 16 -12.75 -8.51 13.30
CA ASP A 16 -12.47 -8.05 14.66
C ASP A 16 -12.69 -6.54 14.86
N ASN A 17 -12.72 -5.76 13.77
CA ASN A 17 -12.98 -4.31 13.80
C ASN A 17 -14.48 -3.98 13.68
N ALA A 18 -15.37 -4.98 13.78
CA ALA A 18 -16.81 -4.80 13.67
C ALA A 18 -17.35 -3.88 14.77
N TYR A 19 -17.95 -2.76 14.36
CA TYR A 19 -18.66 -1.88 15.29
C TYR A 19 -19.96 -2.53 15.78
N LYS A 20 -20.43 -2.06 16.94
CA LYS A 20 -21.70 -2.52 17.52
C LYS A 20 -22.85 -1.75 16.89
N TRP A 21 -23.85 -2.48 16.41
CA TRP A 21 -25.09 -1.87 15.95
C TRP A 21 -25.90 -1.36 17.15
N ASN A 22 -25.99 -0.03 17.28
CA ASN A 22 -26.70 0.66 18.36
C ASN A 22 -27.69 1.69 17.79
N ASP A 23 -28.35 2.44 18.66
CA ASP A 23 -29.33 3.45 18.24
C ASP A 23 -28.70 4.59 17.41
N SER A 24 -27.42 4.90 17.63
CA SER A 24 -26.68 5.88 16.82
C SER A 24 -26.47 5.39 15.38
N GLU A 25 -26.08 4.12 15.20
CA GLU A 25 -25.96 3.49 13.87
C GLU A 25 -27.33 3.39 13.18
N MET A 26 -28.38 3.08 13.93
CA MET A 26 -29.75 3.09 13.42
C MET A 26 -30.18 4.48 12.95
N PHE A 27 -29.87 5.52 13.74
CA PHE A 27 -30.13 6.91 13.35
C PHE A 27 -29.33 7.30 12.11
N PHE A 28 -28.05 6.94 12.06
CA PHE A 28 -27.19 7.19 10.91
C PHE A 28 -27.68 6.48 9.64
N PHE A 29 -28.22 5.27 9.78
CA PHE A 29 -28.86 4.55 8.67
C PHE A 29 -30.09 5.26 8.16
N ARG A 30 -31.00 5.68 9.06
CA ARG A 30 -32.18 6.46 8.68
C ARG A 30 -31.80 7.78 8.01
N ALA A 31 -30.76 8.47 8.51
CA ALA A 31 -30.26 9.69 7.89
C ALA A 31 -29.66 9.45 6.50
N SER A 32 -28.91 8.36 6.33
CA SER A 32 -28.36 7.95 5.03
C SER A 32 -29.45 7.62 4.02
N MET A 33 -30.53 6.99 4.48
CA MET A 33 -31.70 6.67 3.66
C MET A 33 -32.51 7.92 3.30
N ALA A 34 -32.74 8.83 4.26
CA ALA A 34 -33.35 10.13 3.99
C ALA A 34 -32.51 10.92 2.96
N PHE A 35 -31.19 10.93 3.11
CA PHE A 35 -30.26 11.51 2.14
C PHE A 35 -30.42 10.90 0.75
N ALA A 36 -30.52 9.58 0.63
CA ALA A 36 -30.74 8.90 -0.65
C ALA A 36 -32.06 9.36 -1.31
N MET A 37 -33.13 9.48 -0.52
CA MET A 37 -34.43 9.99 -0.99
C MET A 37 -34.35 11.45 -1.45
N ARG A 38 -33.64 12.32 -0.71
CA ARG A 38 -33.38 13.72 -1.12
C ARG A 38 -32.58 13.78 -2.42
N SER A 39 -31.53 12.98 -2.55
CA SER A 39 -30.65 12.96 -3.73
C SER A 39 -31.36 12.41 -4.98
N PHE A 40 -32.34 11.54 -4.80
CA PHE A 40 -33.13 11.00 -5.89
C PHE A 40 -34.26 11.94 -6.32
N THR A 41 -35.02 12.47 -5.38
CA THR A 41 -36.22 13.30 -5.65
C THR A 41 -35.87 14.77 -5.89
N GLY A 42 -34.72 15.24 -5.39
CA GLY A 42 -34.34 16.66 -5.38
C GLY A 42 -35.04 17.46 -4.27
N ASP A 43 -35.92 16.82 -3.51
CA ASP A 43 -36.68 17.43 -2.42
C ASP A 43 -35.90 17.35 -1.11
N GLN A 44 -35.61 18.50 -0.49
CA GLN A 44 -34.85 18.60 0.76
C GLN A 44 -35.69 18.37 2.02
N THR A 45 -37.00 18.16 1.88
CA THR A 45 -37.93 18.02 3.01
C THR A 45 -37.91 16.64 3.67
N TYR A 46 -37.41 15.60 2.98
CA TYR A 46 -37.29 14.25 3.55
C TYR A 46 -36.40 14.23 4.79
N ASP A 47 -36.91 13.82 5.94
CA ASP A 47 -36.14 13.74 7.18
C ASP A 47 -36.03 12.31 7.69
N VAL A 48 -35.23 12.11 8.74
CA VAL A 48 -35.06 10.84 9.45
C VAL A 48 -36.40 10.28 9.93
N SER A 49 -37.34 11.16 10.29
CA SER A 49 -38.70 10.81 10.71
C SER A 49 -39.54 10.16 9.61
N ASN A 50 -39.21 10.39 8.32
CA ASN A 50 -39.90 9.76 7.19
C ASN A 50 -39.42 8.33 6.91
N ILE A 51 -38.34 7.90 7.56
CA ILE A 51 -37.80 6.55 7.42
C ILE A 51 -38.26 5.72 8.61
N VAL A 52 -39.30 4.92 8.37
CA VAL A 52 -39.89 4.04 9.39
C VAL A 52 -39.19 2.69 9.33
N VAL A 53 -38.67 2.26 10.49
CA VAL A 53 -37.99 0.97 10.65
C VAL A 53 -38.83 0.08 11.56
N CYS A 54 -39.10 -1.15 11.11
CA CYS A 54 -39.94 -2.13 11.81
C CYS A 54 -39.20 -3.47 11.99
N ASN A 55 -39.60 -4.24 13.00
CA ASN A 55 -39.15 -5.62 13.23
C ASN A 55 -37.63 -5.79 13.22
N VAL A 56 -36.94 -5.04 14.10
CA VAL A 56 -35.49 -5.16 14.28
C VAL A 56 -35.18 -6.48 15.00
N THR A 57 -34.25 -7.26 14.46
CA THR A 57 -33.79 -8.52 15.05
C THR A 57 -32.37 -8.40 15.61
N GLU A 58 -31.97 -9.35 16.47
CA GLU A 58 -30.61 -9.40 17.04
C GLU A 58 -29.51 -9.62 15.98
N ARG A 59 -29.82 -10.33 14.88
CA ARG A 59 -28.91 -10.50 13.73
C ARG A 59 -28.87 -9.28 12.81
N ILE A 60 -29.43 -8.15 13.25
CA ILE A 60 -29.47 -6.88 12.51
C ILE A 60 -30.16 -7.06 11.15
N SER A 61 -31.41 -7.52 11.21
CA SER A 61 -32.33 -7.45 10.09
C SER A 61 -33.54 -6.61 10.47
N PHE A 62 -33.99 -5.74 9.58
CA PHE A 62 -35.17 -4.92 9.82
C PHE A 62 -35.87 -4.54 8.52
N TRP A 63 -37.16 -4.24 8.63
CA TRP A 63 -37.95 -3.75 7.51
C TRP A 63 -37.88 -2.23 7.47
N ILE A 64 -37.69 -1.69 6.27
CA ILE A 64 -37.69 -0.24 6.02
C ILE A 64 -38.90 0.13 5.18
N VAL A 65 -39.55 1.21 5.56
CA VAL A 65 -40.66 1.83 4.83
C VAL A 65 -40.41 3.33 4.80
N VAL A 66 -40.67 3.95 3.64
CA VAL A 66 -40.48 5.40 3.46
C VAL A 66 -41.84 6.06 3.31
N THR A 67 -42.06 7.12 4.08
CA THR A 67 -43.26 7.95 4.02
C THR A 67 -42.99 9.26 3.29
N SER A 68 -44.05 9.92 2.84
CA SER A 68 -43.97 11.24 2.23
C SER A 68 -43.68 12.32 3.28
N PRO A 69 -42.80 13.31 3.00
CA PRO A 69 -42.49 14.39 3.92
C PRO A 69 -43.69 15.31 4.20
N SER A 70 -44.62 15.44 3.25
CA SER A 70 -45.84 16.24 3.43
C SER A 70 -46.93 15.49 4.21
N ASN A 71 -46.90 14.16 4.20
CA ASN A 71 -47.90 13.34 4.87
C ASN A 71 -47.31 11.98 5.29
N ASN A 72 -47.12 11.80 6.59
CA ASN A 72 -46.57 10.57 7.17
C ASN A 72 -47.46 9.33 6.98
N SER A 73 -48.74 9.50 6.65
CA SER A 73 -49.65 8.39 6.34
C SER A 73 -49.52 7.89 4.90
N GLN A 74 -48.91 8.69 4.03
CA GLN A 74 -48.72 8.33 2.63
C GLN A 74 -47.38 7.62 2.45
N LEU A 75 -47.43 6.37 2.00
CA LEU A 75 -46.25 5.57 1.70
C LEU A 75 -45.71 5.91 0.30
N ILE A 76 -44.39 5.99 0.19
CA ILE A 76 -43.72 6.15 -1.11
C ILE A 76 -43.70 4.79 -1.83
N PRO A 77 -43.99 4.74 -3.14
CA PRO A 77 -43.95 3.50 -3.91
C PRO A 77 -42.56 2.86 -3.88
N LYS A 78 -42.53 1.52 -3.75
CA LYS A 78 -41.32 0.71 -3.72
C LYS A 78 -40.30 1.04 -4.81
N TYR A 79 -40.75 1.17 -6.05
CA TYR A 79 -39.90 1.47 -7.20
C TYR A 79 -39.11 2.78 -7.06
N MET A 80 -39.71 3.81 -6.44
CA MET A 80 -39.02 5.08 -6.19
C MET A 80 -37.92 4.88 -5.14
N VAL A 81 -38.23 4.16 -4.06
CA VAL A 81 -37.29 3.83 -2.98
C VAL A 81 -36.14 3.00 -3.50
N GLU A 82 -36.41 1.99 -4.33
CA GLU A 82 -35.39 1.16 -4.96
C GLU A 82 -34.46 1.96 -5.87
N LYS A 83 -35.02 2.83 -6.72
CA LYS A 83 -34.21 3.71 -7.56
C LYS A 83 -33.32 4.63 -6.74
N ALA A 84 -33.84 5.18 -5.63
CA ALA A 84 -33.08 6.02 -4.72
C ALA A 84 -31.92 5.24 -4.08
N ILE A 85 -32.19 4.05 -3.54
CA ILE A 85 -31.18 3.16 -2.97
C ILE A 85 -30.13 2.80 -4.01
N ARG A 86 -30.53 2.40 -5.22
CA ARG A 86 -29.62 2.02 -6.29
C ARG A 86 -28.71 3.17 -6.72
N LYS A 87 -29.23 4.41 -6.78
CA LYS A 87 -28.45 5.61 -7.11
C LYS A 87 -27.44 5.95 -6.02
N SER A 88 -27.81 5.79 -4.74
CA SER A 88 -26.96 6.13 -3.60
C SER A 88 -26.22 4.93 -2.98
N ARG A 89 -26.27 3.75 -3.61
CA ARG A 89 -25.79 2.47 -3.05
C ARG A 89 -24.33 2.53 -2.62
N ASN A 90 -23.46 2.99 -3.53
CA ASN A 90 -22.04 3.17 -3.25
C ASN A 90 -21.78 4.06 -2.02
N ARG A 91 -22.54 5.16 -1.87
CA ARG A 91 -22.38 6.06 -0.73
C ARG A 91 -22.88 5.46 0.57
N ILE A 92 -24.00 4.74 0.55
CA ILE A 92 -24.54 4.05 1.72
C ILE A 92 -23.56 2.97 2.17
N ASN A 93 -23.10 2.13 1.25
CA ASN A 93 -22.10 1.08 1.50
C ASN A 93 -20.83 1.66 2.15
N ASN A 94 -20.26 2.71 1.55
CA ASN A 94 -19.06 3.37 2.07
C ASN A 94 -19.29 4.03 3.43
N ALA A 95 -20.49 4.55 3.71
CA ALA A 95 -20.81 5.14 5.01
C ALA A 95 -20.76 4.12 6.15
N PHE A 96 -21.16 2.87 5.88
CA PHE A 96 -21.15 1.78 6.85
C PHE A 96 -19.90 0.89 6.77
N LEU A 97 -18.98 1.19 5.85
CA LEU A 97 -17.84 0.33 5.51
C LEU A 97 -18.26 -1.09 5.15
N LEU A 98 -19.43 -1.23 4.50
CA LEU A 98 -19.99 -2.50 4.05
C LEU A 98 -19.96 -2.56 2.53
N THR A 99 -19.96 -3.78 2.00
CA THR A 99 -20.05 -4.04 0.57
C THR A 99 -21.48 -4.37 0.17
N ASP A 100 -21.72 -4.46 -1.14
CA ASP A 100 -23.02 -4.82 -1.70
C ASP A 100 -23.50 -6.23 -1.32
N GLN A 101 -22.58 -7.08 -0.86
CA GLN A 101 -22.85 -8.43 -0.36
C GLN A 101 -23.16 -8.45 1.14
N THR A 102 -22.58 -7.53 1.91
CA THR A 102 -22.76 -7.48 3.37
C THR A 102 -23.86 -6.52 3.81
N LEU A 103 -24.23 -5.54 2.97
CA LEU A 103 -25.44 -4.72 3.09
C LEU A 103 -26.45 -5.09 2.00
N GLU A 104 -27.37 -5.99 2.34
CA GLU A 104 -28.37 -6.50 1.39
C GLU A 104 -29.72 -5.81 1.58
N PHE A 105 -30.29 -5.35 0.46
CA PHE A 105 -31.69 -4.93 0.37
C PHE A 105 -32.44 -5.99 -0.43
N LEU A 106 -33.25 -6.81 0.23
CA LEU A 106 -33.92 -7.93 -0.43
C LEU A 106 -34.88 -7.44 -1.52
N GLY A 107 -34.64 -7.89 -2.75
CA GLY A 107 -35.37 -7.48 -3.95
C GLY A 107 -34.70 -6.36 -4.75
N ILE A 108 -33.57 -5.82 -4.30
CA ILE A 108 -32.75 -4.87 -5.06
C ILE A 108 -31.43 -5.55 -5.42
N ASN A 109 -31.22 -5.81 -6.71
CA ASN A 109 -29.98 -6.43 -7.16
C ASN A 109 -28.76 -5.56 -6.78
N PRO A 110 -27.63 -6.19 -6.40
CA PRO A 110 -26.39 -5.48 -6.13
C PRO A 110 -26.00 -4.59 -7.31
N THR A 111 -25.45 -3.41 -7.02
CA THR A 111 -24.83 -2.61 -8.07
C THR A 111 -23.54 -3.30 -8.46
N LEU A 112 -23.46 -3.85 -9.68
CA LEU A 112 -22.20 -4.38 -10.22
C LEU A 112 -21.14 -3.29 -10.05
N ALA A 113 -20.23 -3.47 -9.09
CA ALA A 113 -19.20 -2.51 -8.80
C ALA A 113 -18.47 -2.22 -10.12
N ALA A 114 -18.41 -0.94 -10.52
CA ALA A 114 -17.63 -0.57 -11.68
C ALA A 114 -16.18 -1.03 -11.40
N PRO A 115 -15.57 -1.85 -12.28
CA PRO A 115 -14.21 -2.31 -12.06
C PRO A 115 -13.31 -1.09 -11.86
N LEU A 116 -12.44 -1.14 -10.86
CA LEU A 116 -11.47 -0.09 -10.59
C LEU A 116 -10.66 0.15 -11.87
N GLN A 117 -10.90 1.29 -12.53
CA GLN A 117 -10.08 1.73 -13.64
C GLN A 117 -8.86 2.42 -13.04
N TYR A 118 -7.71 1.78 -13.12
CA TYR A 118 -6.45 2.43 -12.80
C TYR A 118 -6.11 3.40 -13.95
N ASP A 119 -5.88 4.68 -13.63
CA ASP A 119 -5.47 5.71 -14.61
C ASP A 119 -4.18 5.35 -15.35
N THR A 120 -3.37 4.44 -14.79
CA THR A 120 -2.21 3.87 -15.47
C THR A 120 -2.29 2.35 -15.49
N PRO A 121 -2.02 1.70 -16.64
CA PRO A 121 -1.97 0.25 -16.70
C PRO A 121 -0.85 -0.31 -15.80
N PRO A 122 -1.11 -1.36 -14.99
CA PRO A 122 -0.11 -1.94 -14.07
C PRO A 122 1.19 -2.39 -14.76
N TRP A 123 1.12 -2.80 -16.03
CA TRP A 123 2.29 -3.21 -16.80
C TRP A 123 3.26 -2.04 -17.07
N LEU A 124 2.78 -0.79 -17.11
CA LEU A 124 3.62 0.39 -17.32
C LEU A 124 4.55 0.61 -16.12
N ILE A 125 4.05 0.36 -14.91
CA ILE A 125 4.82 0.41 -13.66
C ILE A 125 5.91 -0.68 -13.67
N ALA A 126 5.53 -1.91 -14.02
CA ALA A 126 6.48 -3.02 -14.13
C ALA A 126 7.58 -2.74 -15.17
N PHE A 127 7.21 -2.19 -16.33
CA PHE A 127 8.15 -1.79 -17.38
C PHE A 127 9.14 -0.73 -16.89
N GLY A 128 8.64 0.32 -16.20
CA GLY A 128 9.48 1.38 -15.65
C GLY A 128 10.53 0.87 -14.67
N VAL A 129 10.16 -0.05 -13.78
CA VAL A 129 11.10 -0.67 -12.83
C VAL A 129 12.17 -1.48 -13.55
N VAL A 130 11.78 -2.30 -14.54
CA VAL A 130 12.73 -3.13 -15.30
C VAL A 130 13.74 -2.27 -16.04
N ILE A 131 13.29 -1.24 -16.76
CA ILE A 131 14.19 -0.32 -17.48
C ILE A 131 15.10 0.43 -16.49
N GLY A 132 14.57 0.86 -15.34
CA GLY A 132 15.38 1.51 -14.30
C GLY A 132 16.54 0.64 -13.81
N VAL A 133 16.28 -0.64 -13.52
CA VAL A 133 17.31 -1.60 -13.09
C VAL A 133 18.33 -1.86 -14.20
N VAL A 134 17.88 -2.03 -15.45
CA VAL A 134 18.77 -2.27 -16.60
C VAL A 134 19.69 -1.07 -16.83
N CYS A 135 19.15 0.15 -16.84
CA CYS A 135 19.93 1.38 -17.01
C CYS A 135 20.95 1.57 -15.88
N ALA A 136 20.55 1.35 -14.61
CA ALA A 136 21.46 1.41 -13.48
C ALA A 136 22.60 0.39 -13.60
N GLY A 137 22.28 -0.84 -14.03
CA GLY A 137 23.27 -1.89 -14.29
C GLY A 137 24.29 -1.49 -15.36
N ILE A 138 23.83 -0.92 -16.49
CA ILE A 138 24.69 -0.43 -17.57
C ILE A 138 25.59 0.70 -17.08
N ILE A 139 25.04 1.67 -16.36
CA ILE A 139 25.80 2.81 -15.83
C ILE A 139 26.90 2.31 -14.89
N ILE A 140 26.57 1.45 -13.92
CA ILE A 140 27.53 0.87 -13.00
C ILE A 140 28.63 0.12 -13.76
N MET A 141 28.26 -0.71 -14.74
CA MET A 141 29.20 -1.49 -15.54
C MET A 141 30.20 -0.60 -16.32
N LEU A 142 29.72 0.50 -16.89
CA LEU A 142 30.58 1.46 -17.61
C LEU A 142 31.54 2.18 -16.66
N PHE A 143 31.04 2.65 -15.50
CA PHE A 143 31.89 3.28 -14.49
C PHE A 143 32.95 2.32 -13.93
N THR A 144 32.58 1.07 -13.63
CA THR A 144 33.55 0.06 -13.18
C THR A 144 34.60 -0.25 -14.24
N SER A 145 34.20 -0.32 -15.52
CA SER A 145 35.12 -0.57 -16.64
C SER A 145 36.09 0.60 -16.86
N PHE A 146 35.61 1.83 -16.74
CA PHE A 146 36.45 3.02 -16.87
C PHE A 146 37.47 3.13 -15.73
N ILE A 147 37.03 2.89 -14.48
CA ILE A 147 37.91 2.89 -13.31
C ILE A 147 38.93 1.76 -13.40
N HIS A 148 38.55 0.57 -13.86
CA HIS A 148 39.48 -0.55 -14.07
C HIS A 148 40.55 -0.21 -15.12
N ARG A 149 40.16 0.42 -16.23
CA ARG A 149 41.10 0.84 -17.29
C ARG A 149 42.08 1.92 -16.82
N MET A 150 41.64 2.82 -15.93
CA MET A 150 42.48 3.85 -15.34
C MET A 150 43.46 3.27 -14.31
N ARG A 151 43.04 2.26 -13.53
CA ARG A 151 43.94 1.49 -12.64
C ARG A 151 44.93 0.60 -13.41
N ALA A 152 44.54 0.06 -14.56
CA ALA A 152 45.44 -0.70 -15.43
C ALA A 152 46.51 0.19 -16.09
N LYS A 153 46.18 1.44 -16.43
CA LYS A 153 47.18 2.42 -16.90
C LYS A 153 48.19 2.82 -15.83
N ASN A 154 47.78 2.94 -14.57
CA ASN A 154 48.73 3.18 -13.47
C ASN A 154 49.64 1.98 -13.14
N LYS A 155 49.28 0.76 -13.55
CA LYS A 155 50.17 -0.41 -13.46
C LYS A 155 51.19 -0.46 -14.60
N HIS A 156 50.81 -0.06 -15.82
CA HIS A 156 51.73 -0.07 -16.97
C HIS A 156 52.86 0.98 -16.87
N SER A 157 52.71 2.00 -16.04
CA SER A 157 53.77 2.98 -15.77
C SER A 157 54.82 2.50 -14.75
N GLU A 158 54.61 1.36 -14.09
CA GLU A 158 55.60 0.75 -13.18
C GLU A 158 56.37 -0.42 -13.87
N ASP A 159 55.88 -0.93 -15.00
CA ASP A 159 56.43 -2.12 -15.67
C ASP A 159 57.42 -1.81 -16.83
N GLU A 160 57.74 -0.54 -17.12
CA GLU A 160 58.68 -0.16 -18.20
C GLU A 160 60.15 -0.01 -17.76
N GLU A 161 60.48 -0.08 -16.47
CA GLU A 161 61.88 -0.08 -15.99
C GLU A 161 62.47 -1.49 -15.76
N GLU A 162 61.71 -2.57 -15.99
CA GLU A 162 62.20 -3.95 -15.77
C GLU A 162 62.16 -4.81 -17.06
N VAL A 163 62.59 -4.22 -18.19
CA VAL A 163 62.92 -4.99 -19.41
C VAL A 163 64.41 -4.86 -19.72
N GLU A 164 65.26 -5.28 -18.79
CA GLU A 164 66.59 -5.75 -19.17
C GLU A 164 66.97 -6.99 -18.36
N GLY A 165 67.05 -8.12 -19.07
CA GLY A 165 67.75 -9.30 -18.58
C GLY A 165 66.87 -10.37 -17.95
N ARG A 166 66.25 -11.22 -18.78
CA ARG A 166 66.08 -12.63 -18.41
C ARG A 166 65.94 -13.54 -19.64
N VAL A 167 67.11 -13.94 -20.15
CA VAL A 167 67.32 -15.03 -21.09
C VAL A 167 67.74 -16.28 -20.30
N THR A 168 66.99 -17.38 -20.51
CA THR A 168 67.29 -18.82 -20.31
C THR A 168 67.90 -19.34 -19.00
N GLY A 169 67.21 -20.33 -18.40
CA GLY A 169 67.67 -21.72 -18.30
C GLY A 169 68.93 -22.07 -17.50
N ASN A 170 68.70 -22.87 -16.45
CA ASN A 170 69.62 -23.78 -15.74
C ASN A 170 70.57 -23.23 -14.65
N GLY A 171 70.27 -23.63 -13.40
CA GLY A 171 71.29 -24.14 -12.47
C GLY A 171 71.84 -23.18 -11.41
N ILE A 172 71.71 -23.60 -10.15
CA ILE A 172 72.42 -23.18 -8.93
C ILE A 172 71.79 -22.02 -8.13
N MET A 173 71.47 -22.37 -6.88
CA MET A 173 70.97 -21.52 -5.79
C MET A 173 72.09 -20.65 -5.23
N CYS A 174 71.80 -19.37 -4.94
CA CYS A 174 72.65 -18.55 -4.09
C CYS A 174 71.76 -17.63 -3.24
N GLU A 175 71.90 -17.77 -1.92
CA GLU A 175 71.29 -16.91 -0.91
C GLU A 175 72.11 -15.62 -0.77
N THR A 176 71.45 -14.45 -0.75
CA THR A 176 72.00 -13.29 -0.04
C THR A 176 70.90 -12.39 0.53
N LEU A 177 70.92 -12.26 1.85
CA LEU A 177 70.23 -11.28 2.68
C LEU A 177 70.65 -9.84 2.34
N ASN A 178 69.67 -8.93 2.23
CA ASN A 178 69.77 -7.55 2.71
C ASN A 178 68.37 -6.93 2.63
N GLY A 179 67.68 -6.58 3.72
CA GLY A 179 68.13 -5.66 4.74
C GLY A 179 67.31 -4.38 4.58
N LYS A 180 66.05 -4.42 5.06
CA LYS A 180 65.11 -3.30 5.10
C LYS A 180 65.51 -2.38 6.25
N ASP A 181 66.02 -1.18 5.94
CA ASP A 181 66.16 -0.11 6.93
C ASP A 181 65.07 0.95 6.70
N GLY A 182 64.02 0.87 7.53
CA GLY A 182 63.00 1.90 7.70
C GLY A 182 63.16 2.56 9.07
N PHE A 183 63.91 3.66 9.10
CA PHE A 183 63.99 4.59 10.21
C PHE A 183 62.60 5.22 10.50
N ASN A 184 62.10 5.17 11.74
CA ASN A 184 61.41 6.32 12.34
C ASN A 184 61.21 6.25 13.86
N LYS A 185 61.29 7.46 14.45
CA LYS A 185 61.51 7.82 15.86
C LYS A 185 60.24 7.79 16.73
N ARG A 186 60.45 7.52 18.04
CA ARG A 186 59.92 8.19 19.26
C ARG A 186 60.13 7.23 20.44
N GLY A 187 60.59 7.58 21.64
CA GLY A 187 60.93 8.83 22.29
C GLY A 187 61.00 8.58 23.82
N PHE A 188 61.94 9.26 24.49
CA PHE A 188 62.02 9.52 25.94
C PHE A 188 62.41 8.41 26.96
N CYS A 189 63.63 8.60 27.47
CA CYS A 189 64.13 8.56 28.86
C CYS A 189 64.14 7.26 29.68
N ASP A 190 65.37 6.74 29.81
CA ASP A 190 66.09 6.30 31.02
C ASP A 190 65.30 5.82 32.25
N ASP A 191 65.52 4.55 32.62
CA ASP A 191 66.23 4.27 33.86
C ASP A 191 66.79 2.83 33.86
N ASP A 192 68.10 2.73 34.00
CA ASP A 192 68.83 1.50 34.28
C ASP A 192 68.49 0.99 35.70
N ARG A 193 67.98 -0.25 35.82
CA ARG A 193 68.27 -1.04 37.02
C ARG A 193 68.30 -2.55 36.74
N PHE A 194 69.51 -3.02 36.46
CA PHE A 194 70.14 -4.27 36.89
C PHE A 194 69.30 -5.54 37.06
N THR A 195 69.70 -6.57 36.32
CA THR A 195 69.54 -7.99 36.68
C THR A 195 70.11 -8.27 38.08
N LYS A 196 69.45 -9.12 38.88
CA LYS A 196 69.82 -10.54 39.12
C LYS A 196 69.12 -11.09 40.39
N LEU A 197 68.73 -12.38 40.30
CA LEU A 197 68.62 -13.44 41.32
C LEU A 197 68.37 -13.05 42.79
#